data_AF-A0A7Z7IYD4-F1
#
_entry.id   AF-A0A7Z7IYD4-F1
#
_cell.length_a   1.000
_cell.length_b   1.000
_cell.length_c   1.000
_cell.angle_alpha   90.00
_cell.angle_beta   90.00
_cell.angle_gamma   90.00
#
_symmetry.space_group_name_H-M   'P 1'
#
loop_
_entity.id
_entity.type
_entity.pdbx_description
1 polymer ?
#
loop_
_entity_poly.entity_id
_entity_poly.type
_entity_poly.pdbx_seq_one_letter_code
_entity_poly.pdbx_strand_id
1 'polypeptide(L)'
;MPDTTPSDPHQRPVRRVVIAGGGTAGWMAAAALSKLLGRHLHITLVESDEIGTVGVGEATIPSLVTFHRLLEIDEAAFMAATQATIKLGIAFEHWRDVDQHYIHSFGHAGTDHWSAGFQHFWLKGRQRGVARDFGDYCLELRAAQEGRFAHLPNGGMNYAYHLDAGLYARFLRRFSEGFGVTRVEGRIGQVETDAQSGFLTALTLQDGMRVEGDLFLDCTGFAGLLIGKTLGVGSDDWSRWLFADSALAVQTESVGPPVTYTRSRADQAGWMWRIPLQHRVGNGIVYSSRYMDQDGARAVLERNLTGRALTEPRPLRFTPNQRHRVWEKNCVALGLASGFLEPLESTNIHLIQRGIIRLLQTFPQVINAVDIAEYNRQAAQEITHIRDFVILHYHATDRRDTPFWRDCAAMDIPDSLRHRVELFRQSGRVFHQANELFAENSWVQVMLGQGVVPQQHHPVADLMGDAELSRFLETIRTRVEAALVRLPAHADFLQRYCPAPPLPEPAARVPAPPVMATPAG
;
A
#
# COMPACT_ATOMS: atom_id res chain seq x y z
N MET A 1 46.49 18.73 12.83
CA MET A 1 46.59 18.50 11.37
C MET A 1 45.59 19.43 10.70
N PRO A 2 45.93 20.11 9.60
CA PRO A 2 44.99 20.97 8.92
C PRO A 2 43.85 20.10 8.37
N ASP A 3 42.63 20.50 8.66
CA ASP A 3 41.40 19.86 8.24
C ASP A 3 41.25 20.02 6.71
N THR A 4 41.79 19.07 5.95
CA THR A 4 41.58 18.97 4.51
C THR A 4 40.18 18.43 4.27
N THR A 5 39.17 19.26 4.53
CA THR A 5 37.82 19.01 4.01
C THR A 5 37.94 18.97 2.49
N PRO A 6 37.52 17.88 1.81
CA PRO A 6 37.58 17.81 0.36
C PRO A 6 36.83 19.02 -0.22
N SER A 7 37.54 19.80 -1.04
CA SER A 7 36.98 20.96 -1.75
C SER A 7 35.91 20.54 -2.75
N ASP A 8 35.91 19.27 -3.16
CA ASP A 8 34.91 18.67 -4.01
C ASP A 8 33.76 18.05 -3.18
N PRO A 9 32.54 18.61 -3.21
CA PRO A 9 31.38 18.02 -2.55
C PRO A 9 31.06 16.60 -3.03
N HIS A 10 31.53 16.19 -4.22
CA HIS A 10 31.39 14.81 -4.72
C HIS A 10 32.30 13.80 -4.01
N GLN A 11 33.30 14.23 -3.24
CA GLN A 11 34.21 13.35 -2.49
C GLN A 11 33.99 13.38 -0.98
N ARG A 12 32.93 14.06 -0.51
CA ARG A 12 32.63 14.18 0.91
C ARG A 12 31.98 12.91 1.44
N PRO A 13 32.51 12.32 2.53
CA PRO A 13 31.86 11.21 3.21
C PRO A 13 30.50 11.62 3.76
N VAL A 14 29.49 10.77 3.62
CA VAL A 14 28.16 11.01 4.20
C VAL A 14 28.21 10.75 5.71
N ARG A 15 28.07 11.80 6.50
CA ARG A 15 28.03 11.75 7.98
C ARG A 15 26.75 12.32 8.56
N ARG A 16 26.08 13.21 7.84
CA ARG A 16 24.87 13.91 8.27
C ARG A 16 23.74 13.62 7.29
N VAL A 17 22.66 13.03 7.80
CA VAL A 17 21.44 12.78 7.03
C VAL A 17 20.33 13.69 7.56
N VAL A 18 19.74 14.47 6.66
CA VAL A 18 18.62 15.37 7.00
C VAL A 18 17.35 14.86 6.32
N ILE A 19 16.33 14.58 7.11
CA ILE A 19 15.02 14.10 6.65
C ILE A 19 14.07 15.29 6.68
N ALA A 20 13.61 15.75 5.52
CA ALA A 20 12.66 16.84 5.39
C ALA A 20 11.23 16.31 5.32
N GLY A 21 10.44 16.54 6.37
CA GLY A 21 9.07 16.05 6.49
C GLY A 21 8.99 14.79 7.35
N GLY A 22 8.01 14.79 8.27
CA GLY A 22 7.72 13.68 9.17
C GLY A 22 6.70 12.69 8.61
N GLY A 23 5.66 12.44 9.39
CA GLY A 23 4.62 11.45 9.05
C GLY A 23 5.19 10.06 8.85
N THR A 24 4.48 9.21 8.10
CA THR A 24 4.88 7.82 7.88
C THR A 24 6.20 7.72 7.10
N ALA A 25 6.39 8.52 6.06
CA ALA A 25 7.60 8.48 5.23
C ALA A 25 8.86 8.86 6.01
N GLY A 26 8.83 10.02 6.68
CA GLY A 26 9.97 10.51 7.45
C GLY A 26 10.33 9.60 8.61
N TRP A 27 9.34 9.18 9.41
CA TRP A 27 9.60 8.37 10.58
C TRP A 27 9.94 6.90 10.27
N MET A 28 9.47 6.33 9.16
CA MET A 28 9.98 5.03 8.69
C MET A 28 11.44 5.13 8.26
N ALA A 29 11.82 6.19 7.53
CA ALA A 29 13.20 6.41 7.11
C ALA A 29 14.12 6.61 8.31
N ALA A 30 13.72 7.49 9.24
CA ALA A 30 14.45 7.74 10.48
C ALA A 30 14.66 6.46 11.31
N ALA A 31 13.61 5.65 11.48
CA ALA A 31 13.68 4.42 12.26
C ALA A 31 14.66 3.41 11.66
N ALA A 32 14.58 3.16 10.36
CA ALA A 32 15.45 2.19 9.70
C ALA A 32 16.91 2.66 9.64
N LEU A 33 17.14 3.92 9.28
CA LEU A 33 18.49 4.50 9.22
C LEU A 33 19.15 4.54 10.60
N SER A 34 18.45 4.99 11.63
CA SER A 34 19.02 5.10 12.97
C SER A 34 19.31 3.75 13.60
N LYS A 35 18.42 2.76 13.41
CA LYS A 35 18.64 1.38 13.87
C LYS A 35 19.91 0.78 13.27
N LEU A 36 20.13 0.95 11.98
CA LEU A 36 21.26 0.32 11.28
C LEU A 36 22.56 1.13 11.34
N LEU A 37 22.47 2.45 11.15
CA LEU A 37 23.61 3.34 10.91
C LEU A 37 23.72 4.49 11.92
N GLY A 38 22.83 4.59 12.92
CA GLY A 38 22.80 5.72 13.88
C GLY A 38 24.08 5.90 14.71
N ARG A 39 24.91 4.85 14.83
CA ARG A 39 26.24 4.96 15.47
C ARG A 39 27.29 5.68 14.61
N HIS A 40 27.04 5.80 13.31
CA HIS A 40 27.98 6.37 12.32
C HIS A 40 27.45 7.63 11.64
N LEU A 41 26.16 7.95 11.82
CA LEU A 41 25.47 9.05 11.17
C LEU A 41 24.81 9.97 12.22
N HIS A 42 24.90 11.27 11.99
CA HIS A 42 24.04 12.25 12.63
C HIS A 42 22.75 12.38 11.81
N ILE A 43 21.62 11.95 12.38
CA ILE A 43 20.34 11.94 11.69
C ILE A 43 19.44 13.01 12.30
N THR A 44 19.01 13.96 11.48
CA THR A 44 18.10 15.03 11.88
C THR A 44 16.82 14.94 11.05
N LEU A 45 15.65 14.97 11.71
CA LEU A 45 14.36 15.05 11.04
C LEU A 45 13.72 16.40 11.33
N VAL A 46 13.34 17.12 10.27
CA VAL A 46 12.62 18.40 10.33
C VAL A 46 11.15 18.14 10.00
N GLU A 47 10.25 18.42 10.94
CA GLU A 47 8.79 18.35 10.73
C GLU A 47 8.06 19.51 11.41
N SER A 48 6.84 19.81 10.98
CA SER A 48 6.00 20.83 11.59
C SER A 48 4.71 20.20 12.11
N ASP A 49 4.34 20.54 13.35
CA ASP A 49 3.10 20.05 13.97
C ASP A 49 1.83 20.64 13.30
N GLU A 50 1.98 21.72 12.52
CA GLU A 50 0.91 22.31 11.70
C GLU A 50 0.53 21.43 10.50
N ILE A 51 1.44 20.57 10.04
CA ILE A 51 1.25 19.70 8.88
C ILE A 51 0.72 18.35 9.38
N GLY A 52 -0.61 18.26 9.51
CA GLY A 52 -1.27 17.04 9.96
C GLY A 52 -1.14 15.89 8.96
N THR A 53 -1.05 14.66 9.48
CA THR A 53 -1.29 13.45 8.68
C THR A 53 -2.76 13.40 8.25
N VAL A 54 -3.07 12.75 7.12
CA VAL A 54 -4.46 12.55 6.68
C VAL A 54 -5.31 11.82 7.73
N GLY A 55 -4.67 11.10 8.68
CA GLY A 55 -5.34 10.52 9.85
C GLY A 55 -6.29 9.37 9.49
N VAL A 56 -6.17 8.81 8.29
CA VAL A 56 -6.98 7.68 7.85
C VAL A 56 -6.36 6.40 8.39
N GLY A 57 -7.20 5.43 8.77
CA GLY A 57 -6.71 4.06 8.88
C GLY A 57 -6.12 3.64 7.53
N GLU A 58 -4.93 3.07 7.54
CA GLU A 58 -4.19 2.66 6.35
C GLU A 58 -4.03 1.14 6.34
N ALA A 59 -4.26 0.54 5.18
CA ALA A 59 -4.03 -0.87 4.96
C ALA A 59 -2.59 -1.09 4.46
N THR A 60 -1.99 -2.21 4.81
CA THR A 60 -0.61 -2.55 4.45
C THR A 60 -0.55 -3.91 3.76
N ILE A 61 0.65 -4.38 3.45
CA ILE A 61 0.93 -5.69 2.85
C ILE A 61 2.08 -6.39 3.60
N PRO A 62 2.31 -7.70 3.39
CA PRO A 62 3.19 -8.51 4.24
C PRO A 62 4.65 -8.03 4.32
N SER A 63 5.10 -7.19 3.38
CA SER A 63 6.43 -6.58 3.44
C SER A 63 6.65 -5.82 4.74
N LEU A 64 5.60 -5.24 5.35
CA LEU A 64 5.72 -4.49 6.61
C LEU A 64 6.08 -5.41 7.79
N VAL A 65 5.60 -6.66 7.78
CA VAL A 65 6.03 -7.69 8.75
C VAL A 65 7.55 -7.87 8.67
N THR A 66 8.09 -7.95 7.46
CA THR A 66 9.54 -8.07 7.23
C THR A 66 10.29 -6.81 7.67
N PHE A 67 9.74 -5.62 7.43
CA PHE A 67 10.33 -4.37 7.88
C PHE A 67 10.46 -4.32 9.41
N HIS A 68 9.41 -4.70 10.14
CA HIS A 68 9.46 -4.75 11.60
C HIS A 68 10.46 -5.79 12.11
N ARG A 69 10.58 -6.95 11.46
CA ARG A 69 11.62 -7.94 11.80
C ARG A 69 13.04 -7.37 11.62
N LEU A 70 13.30 -6.66 10.51
CA LEU A 70 14.60 -6.02 10.27
C LEU A 70 14.93 -4.97 11.34
N LEU A 71 13.92 -4.26 11.84
CA LEU A 71 14.08 -3.23 12.88
C LEU A 71 14.03 -3.82 14.30
N GLU A 72 13.76 -5.11 14.45
CA GLU A 72 13.51 -5.80 15.73
C GLU A 72 12.36 -5.15 16.53
N ILE A 73 11.31 -4.73 15.82
CA ILE A 73 10.08 -4.20 16.43
C ILE A 73 9.19 -5.38 16.84
N ASP A 74 8.80 -5.39 18.12
CA ASP A 74 7.80 -6.32 18.63
C ASP A 74 6.44 -6.05 17.99
N GLU A 75 5.88 -7.07 17.34
CA GLU A 75 4.64 -6.95 16.57
C GLU A 75 3.44 -6.63 17.47
N ALA A 76 3.30 -7.29 18.62
CA ALA A 76 2.17 -7.08 19.53
C ALA A 76 2.17 -5.66 20.10
N ALA A 77 3.34 -5.15 20.51
CA ALA A 77 3.52 -3.80 21.01
C ALA A 77 3.25 -2.75 19.93
N PHE A 78 3.74 -2.96 18.70
CA PHE A 78 3.41 -2.12 17.55
C PHE A 78 1.89 -2.09 17.32
N MET A 79 1.26 -3.26 17.20
CA MET A 79 -0.16 -3.37 16.88
C MET A 79 -1.03 -2.68 17.94
N ALA A 80 -0.74 -2.91 19.23
CA ALA A 80 -1.44 -2.26 20.33
C ALA A 80 -1.25 -0.73 20.30
N ALA A 81 -0.05 -0.24 20.02
CA ALA A 81 0.25 1.19 19.95
C ALA A 81 -0.42 1.91 18.77
N THR A 82 -0.75 1.17 17.70
CA THR A 82 -1.30 1.73 16.46
C THR A 82 -2.75 1.33 16.19
N GLN A 83 -3.44 0.77 17.19
CA GLN A 83 -4.84 0.34 17.07
C GLN A 83 -5.06 -0.66 15.93
N ALA A 84 -4.03 -1.44 15.64
CA ALA A 84 -3.97 -2.23 14.42
C ALA A 84 -4.83 -3.49 14.53
N THR A 85 -5.33 -3.91 13.37
CA THR A 85 -5.96 -5.22 13.18
C THR A 85 -5.25 -5.99 12.09
N ILE A 86 -5.59 -7.27 11.92
CA ILE A 86 -5.01 -8.12 10.90
C ILE A 86 -5.71 -7.93 9.56
N LYS A 87 -4.92 -8.03 8.49
CA LYS A 87 -5.37 -8.06 7.10
C LYS A 87 -4.88 -9.35 6.43
N LEU A 88 -5.79 -10.06 5.77
CA LEU A 88 -5.55 -11.28 4.97
C LEU A 88 -5.77 -11.06 3.47
N GLY A 89 -6.37 -9.93 3.09
CA GLY A 89 -6.67 -9.63 1.69
C GLY A 89 -7.51 -8.38 1.53
N ILE A 90 -8.01 -8.21 0.31
CA ILE A 90 -8.91 -7.12 -0.11
C ILE A 90 -10.14 -7.76 -0.77
N ALA A 91 -11.33 -7.43 -0.27
CA ALA A 91 -12.59 -7.80 -0.90
C ALA A 91 -12.95 -6.76 -1.96
N PHE A 92 -12.98 -7.18 -3.22
CA PHE A 92 -13.34 -6.36 -4.37
C PHE A 92 -14.81 -6.58 -4.72
N GLU A 93 -15.63 -5.56 -4.48
CA GLU A 93 -17.07 -5.56 -4.75
C GLU A 93 -17.39 -4.68 -5.96
N HIS A 94 -18.19 -5.18 -6.90
CA HIS A 94 -18.69 -4.47 -8.09
C HIS A 94 -17.60 -4.06 -9.11
N TRP A 95 -16.43 -4.69 -9.08
CA TRP A 95 -15.31 -4.39 -10.00
C TRP A 95 -15.44 -5.11 -11.33
N ARG A 96 -15.73 -6.43 -11.28
CA ARG A 96 -15.98 -7.22 -12.49
C ARG A 96 -17.23 -6.71 -13.20
N ASP A 97 -18.36 -6.75 -12.50
CA ASP A 97 -19.63 -6.19 -12.90
C ASP A 97 -20.42 -5.83 -11.62
N VAL A 98 -21.54 -5.12 -11.75
CA VAL A 98 -22.46 -4.88 -10.64
C VAL A 98 -22.87 -6.23 -10.02
N ASP A 99 -22.77 -6.33 -8.70
CA ASP A 99 -23.10 -7.52 -7.89
C ASP A 99 -22.23 -8.76 -8.16
N GLN A 100 -21.08 -8.57 -8.83
CA GLN A 100 -20.02 -9.58 -8.95
C GLN A 100 -18.86 -9.22 -8.01
N HIS A 101 -18.44 -10.18 -7.18
CA HIS A 101 -17.51 -9.95 -6.08
C HIS A 101 -16.42 -11.03 -6.05
N TYR A 102 -15.23 -10.65 -5.59
CA TYR A 102 -14.13 -11.59 -5.33
C TYR A 102 -13.23 -11.07 -4.21
N ILE A 103 -12.30 -11.90 -3.74
CA ILE A 103 -11.26 -11.50 -2.78
C ILE A 103 -9.89 -11.72 -3.43
N HIS A 104 -9.06 -10.68 -3.40
CA HIS A 104 -7.62 -10.80 -3.58
C HIS A 104 -6.99 -11.00 -2.21
N SER A 105 -6.65 -12.25 -1.91
CA SER A 105 -6.02 -12.68 -0.66
C SER A 105 -4.51 -12.72 -0.78
N PHE A 106 -3.83 -12.63 0.37
CA PHE A 106 -2.44 -13.06 0.47
C PHE A 106 -2.33 -14.59 0.38
N GLY A 107 -1.11 -15.11 0.48
CA GLY A 107 -0.85 -16.54 0.44
C GLY A 107 -0.94 -17.12 -0.96
N HIS A 108 -1.22 -18.42 -1.03
CA HIS A 108 -1.22 -19.19 -2.27
C HIS A 108 -2.46 -20.07 -2.35
N ALA A 109 -3.06 -20.15 -3.54
CA ALA A 109 -4.16 -21.05 -3.79
C ALA A 109 -3.65 -22.43 -4.22
N GLY A 110 -4.10 -23.48 -3.53
CA GLY A 110 -3.87 -24.86 -3.90
C GLY A 110 -2.42 -25.33 -3.80
N THR A 111 -2.01 -26.17 -4.75
CA THR A 111 -0.67 -26.78 -4.78
C THR A 111 -0.20 -26.84 -6.22
N ASP A 112 0.98 -26.28 -6.48
CA ASP A 112 1.56 -26.26 -7.82
C ASP A 112 2.25 -27.58 -8.16
N HIS A 113 2.37 -27.83 -9.45
CA HIS A 113 3.34 -28.76 -10.00
C HIS A 113 4.54 -27.95 -10.53
N TRP A 114 5.76 -28.50 -10.49
CA TRP A 114 6.96 -27.77 -10.92
C TRP A 114 6.88 -27.22 -12.35
N SER A 115 6.05 -27.83 -13.21
CA SER A 115 5.83 -27.40 -14.59
C SER A 115 4.61 -26.49 -14.79
N ALA A 116 3.69 -26.42 -13.81
CA ALA A 116 2.40 -25.77 -13.98
C ALA A 116 1.80 -25.34 -12.63
N GLY A 117 1.42 -24.06 -12.53
CA GLY A 117 0.70 -23.54 -11.38
C GLY A 117 -0.67 -24.19 -11.19
N PHE A 118 -1.17 -24.15 -9.95
CA PHE A 118 -2.43 -24.75 -9.52
C PHE A 118 -3.64 -24.38 -10.39
N GLN A 119 -3.69 -23.14 -10.90
CA GLN A 119 -4.79 -22.64 -11.71
C GLN A 119 -5.07 -23.50 -12.94
N HIS A 120 -4.07 -24.19 -13.49
CA HIS A 120 -4.28 -25.07 -14.65
C HIS A 120 -5.07 -26.34 -14.28
N PHE A 121 -4.79 -26.93 -13.12
CA PHE A 121 -5.55 -28.07 -12.59
C PHE A 121 -6.96 -27.65 -12.17
N TRP A 122 -7.09 -26.46 -11.57
CA TRP A 122 -8.39 -25.89 -11.24
C TRP A 122 -9.24 -25.61 -12.50
N LEU A 123 -8.67 -24.99 -13.54
CA LEU A 123 -9.36 -24.74 -14.82
C LEU A 123 -9.85 -26.05 -15.43
N LYS A 124 -9.01 -27.09 -15.42
CA LYS A 124 -9.41 -28.42 -15.91
C LYS A 124 -10.53 -29.03 -15.07
N GLY A 125 -10.45 -28.89 -13.75
CA GLY A 125 -11.48 -29.35 -12.83
C GLY A 125 -12.81 -28.62 -13.04
N ARG A 126 -12.76 -27.32 -13.32
CA ARG A 126 -13.94 -26.50 -13.63
C ARG A 126 -14.59 -26.94 -14.95
N GLN A 127 -13.80 -27.18 -16.00
CA GLN A 127 -14.30 -27.71 -17.28
C GLN A 127 -15.01 -29.06 -17.10
N ARG A 128 -14.53 -29.90 -16.18
CA ARG A 128 -15.10 -31.22 -15.88
C ARG A 128 -16.19 -31.20 -14.80
N GLY A 129 -16.55 -30.03 -14.25
CA GLY A 129 -17.59 -29.90 -13.22
C GLY A 129 -17.20 -30.46 -11.85
N VAL A 130 -15.91 -30.65 -11.56
CA VAL A 130 -15.41 -31.20 -10.28
C VAL A 130 -14.71 -30.18 -9.39
N ALA A 131 -14.48 -28.95 -9.89
CA ALA A 131 -13.90 -27.87 -9.09
C ALA A 131 -14.98 -26.99 -8.45
N ARG A 132 -14.74 -26.61 -7.19
CA ARG A 132 -15.40 -25.49 -6.52
C ARG A 132 -14.80 -24.13 -6.92
N ASP A 133 -15.27 -23.07 -6.28
CA ASP A 133 -14.72 -21.72 -6.43
C ASP A 133 -13.20 -21.71 -6.18
N PHE A 134 -12.47 -20.85 -6.88
CA PHE A 134 -11.01 -20.78 -6.74
C PHE A 134 -10.58 -20.44 -5.30
N GLY A 135 -11.37 -19.63 -4.60
CA GLY A 135 -11.11 -19.24 -3.22
C GLY A 135 -11.21 -20.37 -2.20
N ASP A 136 -11.94 -21.46 -2.50
CA ASP A 136 -12.07 -22.63 -1.61
C ASP A 136 -10.74 -23.38 -1.39
N TYR A 137 -9.73 -23.07 -2.20
CA TYR A 137 -8.40 -23.69 -2.13
C TYR A 137 -7.34 -22.77 -1.52
N CYS A 138 -7.72 -21.61 -0.96
CA CYS A 138 -6.81 -20.65 -0.35
C CYS A 138 -7.21 -20.37 1.11
N LEU A 139 -6.29 -20.63 2.04
CA LEU A 139 -6.55 -20.51 3.48
C LEU A 139 -6.83 -19.05 3.89
N GLU A 140 -5.99 -18.12 3.45
CA GLU A 140 -6.12 -16.69 3.74
C GLU A 140 -7.45 -16.14 3.25
N LEU A 141 -7.89 -16.57 2.06
CA LEU A 141 -9.19 -16.16 1.49
C LEU A 141 -10.36 -16.69 2.33
N ARG A 142 -10.36 -17.97 2.68
CA ARG A 142 -11.41 -18.55 3.54
C ARG A 142 -11.41 -17.94 4.93
N ALA A 143 -10.23 -17.68 5.51
CA ALA A 143 -10.10 -16.98 6.79
C ALA A 143 -10.57 -15.52 6.73
N ALA A 144 -10.43 -14.85 5.58
CA ALA A 144 -11.02 -13.54 5.34
C ALA A 144 -12.55 -13.59 5.34
N GLN A 145 -13.15 -14.57 4.66
CA GLN A 145 -14.60 -14.76 4.59
C GLN A 145 -15.22 -15.11 5.96
N GLU A 146 -14.54 -15.95 6.75
CA GLU A 146 -15.04 -16.38 8.07
C GLU A 146 -14.65 -15.44 9.23
N GLY A 147 -13.84 -14.39 8.97
CA GLY A 147 -13.40 -13.45 10.00
C GLY A 147 -12.52 -14.08 11.09
N ARG A 148 -11.59 -14.97 10.70
CA ARG A 148 -10.76 -15.77 11.62
C ARG A 148 -9.28 -15.49 11.43
N PHE A 149 -8.51 -15.57 12.51
CA PHE A 149 -7.06 -15.41 12.43
C PHE A 149 -6.31 -16.00 13.63
N ALA A 150 -5.15 -16.59 13.35
CA ALA A 150 -4.06 -16.79 14.30
C ALA A 150 -2.76 -17.01 13.51
N HIS A 151 -1.62 -16.76 14.15
CA HIS A 151 -0.32 -17.18 13.61
C HIS A 151 -0.28 -18.71 13.46
N LEU A 152 0.26 -19.18 12.34
CA LEU A 152 0.56 -20.58 12.11
C LEU A 152 2.07 -20.83 12.11
N PRO A 153 2.52 -22.03 12.54
CA PRO A 153 3.94 -22.38 12.54
C PRO A 153 4.60 -22.14 11.17
N ASN A 154 5.90 -21.80 11.19
CA ASN A 154 6.72 -21.61 10.00
C ASN A 154 6.17 -20.55 9.02
N GLY A 155 5.38 -19.59 9.50
CA GLY A 155 4.77 -18.57 8.64
C GLY A 155 3.65 -19.11 7.76
N GLY A 156 2.97 -20.19 8.17
CA GLY A 156 1.90 -20.82 7.39
C GLY A 156 0.61 -20.00 7.23
N MET A 157 0.58 -18.75 7.71
CA MET A 157 -0.50 -17.79 7.49
C MET A 157 0.15 -16.49 7.02
N ASN A 158 -0.22 -16.02 5.83
CA ASN A 158 0.27 -14.76 5.28
C ASN A 158 -0.68 -13.62 5.65
N TYR A 159 -0.13 -12.55 6.21
CA TYR A 159 -0.93 -11.43 6.69
C TYR A 159 -0.18 -10.11 6.65
N ALA A 160 -0.94 -9.04 6.84
CA ALA A 160 -0.47 -7.69 7.05
C ALA A 160 -1.39 -7.00 8.07
N TYR A 161 -1.39 -5.67 8.08
CA TYR A 161 -2.11 -4.89 9.08
C TYR A 161 -3.02 -3.84 8.46
N HIS A 162 -4.13 -3.58 9.13
CA HIS A 162 -4.79 -2.28 9.11
C HIS A 162 -4.26 -1.50 10.32
N LEU A 163 -3.81 -0.25 10.15
CA LEU A 163 -3.21 0.53 11.24
C LEU A 163 -3.62 1.99 11.19
N ASP A 164 -3.50 2.69 12.31
CA ASP A 164 -3.56 4.15 12.36
C ASP A 164 -2.19 4.74 11.97
N ALA A 165 -2.10 5.36 10.79
CA ALA A 165 -0.84 5.88 10.26
C ALA A 165 -0.24 7.00 11.15
N GLY A 166 -1.07 7.81 11.80
CA GLY A 166 -0.61 8.86 12.71
C GLY A 166 -0.03 8.28 14.00
N LEU A 167 -0.67 7.26 14.56
CA LEU A 167 -0.11 6.51 15.70
C LEU A 167 1.15 5.75 15.31
N TYR A 168 1.22 5.19 14.10
CA TYR A 168 2.40 4.49 13.61
C TYR A 168 3.60 5.43 13.45
N ALA A 169 3.40 6.61 12.86
CA ALA A 169 4.43 7.64 12.79
C ALA A 169 4.94 8.04 14.20
N ARG A 170 4.03 8.23 15.16
CA ARG A 170 4.42 8.52 16.57
C ARG A 170 5.15 7.36 17.25
N PHE A 171 4.78 6.12 16.96
CA PHE A 171 5.47 4.93 17.46
C PHE A 171 6.91 4.89 16.93
N LEU A 172 7.09 5.08 15.62
CA LEU A 172 8.40 5.10 14.98
C LEU A 172 9.24 6.31 15.40
N ARG A 173 8.62 7.45 15.69
CA ARG A 173 9.29 8.60 16.29
C ARG A 173 9.99 8.23 17.59
N ARG A 174 9.24 7.66 18.55
CA ARG A 174 9.82 7.23 19.84
C ARG A 174 10.92 6.19 19.65
N PHE A 175 10.73 5.26 18.73
CA PHE A 175 11.75 4.28 18.38
C PHE A 175 13.03 4.97 17.86
N SER A 176 12.90 5.89 16.92
CA SER A 176 14.01 6.60 16.28
C SER A 176 14.78 7.51 17.24
N GLU A 177 14.07 8.25 18.10
CA GLU A 177 14.68 9.07 19.15
C GLU A 177 15.51 8.20 20.11
N GLY A 178 15.07 6.97 20.40
CA GLY A 178 15.83 5.98 21.17
C GLY A 178 17.15 5.52 20.52
N PHE A 179 17.28 5.66 19.19
CA PHE A 179 18.52 5.42 18.44
C PHE A 179 19.28 6.72 18.09
N GLY A 180 18.93 7.85 18.71
CA GLY A 180 19.69 9.10 18.62
C GLY A 180 19.29 10.02 17.47
N VAL A 181 18.12 9.84 16.86
CA VAL A 181 17.59 10.81 15.88
C VAL A 181 17.22 12.12 16.59
N THR A 182 17.69 13.24 16.04
CA THR A 182 17.33 14.57 16.50
C THR A 182 16.09 15.06 15.75
N ARG A 183 14.99 15.31 16.46
CA ARG A 183 13.84 16.03 15.90
C ARG A 183 14.06 17.53 16.00
N VAL A 184 13.83 18.23 14.90
CA VAL A 184 13.73 19.68 14.85
C VAL A 184 12.30 20.03 14.44
N GLU A 185 11.59 20.72 15.33
CA GLU A 185 10.27 21.27 15.01
C GLU A 185 10.46 22.55 14.19
N GLY A 186 9.71 22.69 13.11
CA GLY A 186 9.63 23.94 12.37
C GLY A 186 9.29 23.74 10.91
N ARG A 187 9.02 24.87 10.23
CA ARG A 187 8.74 24.90 8.80
C ARG A 187 9.99 25.30 8.03
N ILE A 188 10.30 24.57 6.98
CA ILE A 188 11.41 24.89 6.07
C ILE A 188 11.03 26.16 5.30
N GLY A 189 11.82 27.23 5.47
CA GLY A 189 11.65 28.49 4.76
C GLY A 189 12.44 28.54 3.46
N GLN A 190 13.67 28.00 3.47
CA GLN A 190 14.58 28.00 2.33
C GLN A 190 15.38 26.69 2.26
N VAL A 191 15.68 26.27 1.03
CA VAL A 191 16.59 25.16 0.74
C VAL A 191 17.83 25.75 0.07
N GLU A 192 19.01 25.46 0.63
CA GLU A 192 20.29 25.96 0.12
C GLU A 192 20.96 24.93 -0.79
N THR A 193 21.62 25.43 -1.83
CA THR A 193 22.40 24.61 -2.77
C THR A 193 23.80 25.14 -2.93
N ASP A 194 24.74 24.24 -3.15
CA ASP A 194 26.10 24.57 -3.56
C ASP A 194 26.11 25.09 -5.01
N ALA A 195 26.77 26.21 -5.26
CA ALA A 195 26.70 26.91 -6.55
C ALA A 195 27.37 26.14 -7.70
N GLN A 196 28.33 25.25 -7.41
CA GLN A 196 29.09 24.52 -8.43
C GLN A 196 28.47 23.17 -8.76
N SER A 197 28.23 22.35 -7.74
CA SER A 197 27.67 20.99 -7.87
C SER A 197 26.15 20.99 -7.94
N GLY A 198 25.49 22.02 -7.41
CA GLY A 198 24.04 22.07 -7.18
C GLY A 198 23.56 21.02 -6.17
N PHE A 199 24.43 20.52 -5.29
CA PHE A 199 24.05 19.66 -4.17
C PHE A 199 23.30 20.49 -3.13
N LEU A 200 22.36 19.86 -2.43
CA LEU A 200 21.73 20.47 -1.26
C LEU A 200 22.77 20.60 -0.14
N THR A 201 22.83 21.74 0.53
CA THR A 201 23.82 22.00 1.59
C THR A 201 23.17 22.17 2.96
N ALA A 202 22.00 22.80 3.02
CA ALA A 202 21.27 23.01 4.26
C ALA A 202 19.78 23.28 4.03
N LEU A 203 18.98 23.08 5.09
CA LEU A 203 17.63 23.61 5.22
C LEU A 203 17.67 24.78 6.19
N THR A 204 17.11 25.92 5.81
CA THR A 204 16.94 27.07 6.69
C THR A 204 15.46 27.19 7.05
N LEU A 205 15.16 27.08 8.33
CA LEU A 205 13.81 27.14 8.88
C LEU A 205 13.31 28.58 8.93
N GLN A 206 12.01 28.76 9.13
CA GLN A 206 11.38 30.09 9.19
C GLN A 206 11.88 30.94 10.36
N ASP A 207 12.38 30.33 11.44
CA ASP A 207 12.99 31.01 12.58
C ASP A 207 14.48 31.36 12.36
N GLY A 208 15.04 31.00 11.19
CA GLY A 208 16.44 31.21 10.84
C GLY A 208 17.38 30.09 11.27
N MET A 209 16.90 29.05 11.96
CA MET A 209 17.74 27.88 12.25
C MET A 209 18.19 27.21 10.96
N ARG A 210 19.49 26.98 10.84
CA ARG A 210 20.11 26.34 9.68
C ARG A 210 20.55 24.92 10.01
N VAL A 211 20.06 23.94 9.25
CA VAL A 211 20.31 22.51 9.41
C VAL A 211 21.10 22.01 8.21
N GLU A 212 22.42 21.82 8.38
CA GLU A 212 23.30 21.28 7.34
C GLU A 212 23.19 19.75 7.22
N GLY A 213 23.42 19.23 6.02
CA GLY A 213 23.40 17.81 5.73
C GLY A 213 24.32 17.43 4.57
N ASP A 214 24.68 16.15 4.51
CA ASP A 214 25.45 15.58 3.40
C ASP A 214 24.53 14.81 2.44
N LEU A 215 23.52 14.12 2.99
CA LEU A 215 22.43 13.44 2.27
C LEU A 215 21.07 13.93 2.81
N PHE A 216 20.14 14.21 1.90
CA PHE A 216 18.80 14.68 2.23
C PHE A 216 17.74 13.69 1.79
N LEU A 217 16.77 13.41 2.64
CA LEU A 217 15.58 12.63 2.29
C LEU A 217 14.37 13.55 2.16
N ASP A 218 13.77 13.59 0.97
CA ASP A 218 12.55 14.36 0.72
C ASP A 218 11.32 13.52 1.07
N CYS A 219 10.77 13.81 2.25
CA CYS A 219 9.53 13.26 2.78
C CYS A 219 8.44 14.34 2.88
N THR A 220 8.56 15.43 2.12
CA THR A 220 7.68 16.63 2.24
C THR A 220 6.31 16.48 1.56
N GLY A 221 5.95 15.25 1.19
CA GLY A 221 4.67 14.95 0.57
C GLY A 221 4.61 15.35 -0.91
N PHE A 222 3.40 15.60 -1.42
CA PHE A 222 3.19 16.06 -2.81
C PHE A 222 3.91 17.37 -3.15
N ALA A 223 4.30 18.15 -2.15
CA ALA A 223 5.05 19.38 -2.36
C ALA A 223 6.41 19.12 -3.02
N GLY A 224 7.03 17.95 -2.79
CA GLY A 224 8.34 17.58 -3.32
C GLY A 224 9.34 18.73 -3.20
N LEU A 225 9.44 19.31 -2.00
CA LEU A 225 10.12 20.58 -1.76
C LEU A 225 11.57 20.51 -2.22
N LEU A 226 12.26 19.41 -1.95
CA LEU A 226 13.67 19.25 -2.30
C LEU A 226 13.81 18.71 -3.73
N ILE A 227 13.23 17.54 -4.01
CA ILE A 227 13.45 16.83 -5.28
C ILE A 227 12.79 17.53 -6.46
N GLY A 228 11.60 18.10 -6.24
CA GLY A 228 10.79 18.74 -7.26
C GLY A 228 11.09 20.24 -7.34
N LYS A 229 10.80 20.99 -6.27
CA LYS A 229 10.89 22.46 -6.29
C LYS A 229 12.32 22.99 -6.33
N THR A 230 13.24 22.39 -5.56
CA THR A 230 14.64 22.86 -5.53
C THR A 230 15.49 22.23 -6.64
N LEU A 231 15.43 20.91 -6.82
CA LEU A 231 16.27 20.20 -7.80
C LEU A 231 15.64 20.09 -9.20
N GLY A 232 14.37 20.47 -9.37
CA GLY A 232 13.72 20.57 -10.67
C GLY A 232 13.40 19.22 -11.34
N VAL A 233 13.38 18.11 -10.59
CA VAL A 233 13.06 16.81 -11.17
C VAL A 233 11.56 16.72 -11.46
N GLY A 234 11.19 16.55 -12.73
CA GLY A 234 9.80 16.36 -13.16
C GLY A 234 9.22 14.99 -12.78
N SER A 235 7.92 14.81 -13.01
CA SER A 235 7.19 13.55 -12.81
C SER A 235 6.43 13.14 -14.07
N ASP A 236 6.34 11.83 -14.31
CA ASP A 236 5.49 11.27 -15.35
C ASP A 236 4.04 11.27 -14.86
N ASP A 237 3.14 11.90 -15.62
CA ASP A 237 1.70 11.83 -15.37
C ASP A 237 1.10 10.54 -15.98
N TRP A 238 0.38 9.79 -15.15
CA TRP A 238 -0.31 8.55 -15.52
C TRP A 238 -1.84 8.70 -15.58
N SER A 239 -2.36 9.93 -15.53
CA SER A 239 -3.79 10.25 -15.63
C SER A 239 -4.48 9.70 -16.89
N ARG A 240 -3.71 9.41 -17.94
CA ARG A 240 -4.17 8.73 -19.16
C ARG A 240 -4.67 7.30 -18.94
N TRP A 241 -4.23 6.62 -17.88
CA TRP A 241 -4.62 5.26 -17.52
C TRP A 241 -5.36 5.17 -16.19
N LEU A 242 -5.06 6.07 -15.26
CA LEU A 242 -5.62 6.08 -13.92
C LEU A 242 -6.36 7.40 -13.70
N PHE A 243 -7.68 7.34 -13.71
CA PHE A 243 -8.50 8.55 -13.83
C PHE A 243 -8.78 9.25 -12.51
N ALA A 244 -8.64 8.54 -11.39
CA ALA A 244 -8.88 9.11 -10.08
C ALA A 244 -7.85 10.19 -9.73
N ASP A 245 -8.34 11.30 -9.19
CA ASP A 245 -7.54 12.47 -8.82
C ASP A 245 -7.96 13.09 -7.48
N SER A 246 -8.97 12.48 -6.84
CA SER A 246 -9.67 13.04 -5.70
C SER A 246 -10.09 11.97 -4.71
N ALA A 247 -10.13 12.31 -3.43
CA ALA A 247 -10.77 11.49 -2.42
C ALA A 247 -11.45 12.29 -1.31
N LEU A 248 -12.41 11.66 -0.62
CA LEU A 248 -12.93 12.11 0.67
C LEU A 248 -12.68 11.01 1.71
N ALA A 249 -12.08 11.35 2.85
CA ALA A 249 -11.81 10.40 3.93
C ALA A 249 -12.58 10.74 5.20
N VAL A 250 -13.19 9.75 5.84
CA VAL A 250 -14.00 9.91 7.06
C VAL A 250 -13.87 8.71 7.99
N GLN A 251 -13.83 8.96 9.29
CA GLN A 251 -13.82 7.91 10.31
C GLN A 251 -15.24 7.65 10.82
N THR A 252 -15.60 6.39 11.07
CA THR A 252 -16.87 6.03 11.72
C THR A 252 -16.64 5.15 12.95
N GLU A 253 -17.64 5.11 13.83
CA GLU A 253 -17.71 4.15 14.92
C GLU A 253 -17.70 2.71 14.38
N SER A 254 -17.09 1.81 15.15
CA SER A 254 -17.24 0.37 14.90
C SER A 254 -18.65 -0.08 15.29
N VAL A 255 -19.30 -0.83 14.39
CA VAL A 255 -20.66 -1.38 14.60
C VAL A 255 -20.67 -2.89 14.85
N GLY A 256 -19.50 -3.50 14.96
CA GLY A 256 -19.32 -4.95 15.14
C GLY A 256 -17.84 -5.32 15.19
N PRO A 257 -17.53 -6.63 15.30
CA PRO A 257 -16.16 -7.13 15.29
C PRO A 257 -15.39 -6.70 14.03
N PRO A 258 -14.08 -6.40 14.14
CA PRO A 258 -13.27 -6.05 12.98
C PRO A 258 -13.13 -7.25 12.04
N VAL A 259 -13.40 -7.05 10.74
CA VAL A 259 -13.14 -8.07 9.71
C VAL A 259 -11.63 -8.17 9.42
N THR A 260 -11.21 -9.26 8.80
CA THR A 260 -9.80 -9.57 8.48
C THR A 260 -9.40 -9.14 7.06
N TYR A 261 -10.15 -8.27 6.41
CA TYR A 261 -9.85 -7.78 5.06
C TYR A 261 -10.16 -6.28 4.92
N THR A 262 -9.48 -5.64 3.96
CA THR A 262 -9.87 -4.32 3.47
C THR A 262 -11.01 -4.48 2.48
N ARG A 263 -12.04 -3.63 2.52
CA ARG A 263 -13.07 -3.63 1.48
C ARG A 263 -12.75 -2.56 0.43
N SER A 264 -12.80 -2.94 -0.84
CA SER A 264 -12.75 -2.06 -2.01
C SER A 264 -14.05 -2.21 -2.81
N ARG A 265 -14.95 -1.24 -2.68
CA ARG A 265 -16.27 -1.24 -3.34
C ARG A 265 -16.27 -0.26 -4.51
N ALA A 266 -16.30 -0.76 -5.74
CA ALA A 266 -16.46 0.07 -6.92
C ALA A 266 -17.85 0.73 -6.97
N ASP A 267 -17.90 1.97 -7.43
CA ASP A 267 -19.12 2.77 -7.62
C ASP A 267 -19.13 3.37 -9.05
N GLN A 268 -19.94 4.38 -9.33
CA GLN A 268 -20.20 4.88 -10.68
C GLN A 268 -18.99 5.54 -11.37
N ALA A 269 -18.11 6.17 -10.60
CA ALA A 269 -16.98 6.97 -11.10
C ALA A 269 -15.74 6.91 -10.18
N GLY A 270 -15.56 5.76 -9.52
CA GLY A 270 -14.57 5.58 -8.47
C GLY A 270 -14.84 4.37 -7.61
N TRP A 271 -14.30 4.34 -6.40
CA TRP A 271 -14.47 3.24 -5.45
C TRP A 271 -14.32 3.73 -4.01
N MET A 272 -14.80 2.93 -3.06
CA MET A 272 -14.73 3.21 -1.64
C MET A 272 -13.88 2.20 -0.89
N TRP A 273 -13.05 2.68 0.03
CA TRP A 273 -12.35 1.82 0.98
C TRP A 273 -13.11 1.73 2.31
N ARG A 274 -12.96 0.57 2.98
CA ARG A 274 -13.32 0.39 4.40
C ARG A 274 -12.23 -0.41 5.11
N ILE A 275 -11.66 0.17 6.15
CA ILE A 275 -10.48 -0.33 6.86
C ILE A 275 -10.81 -0.45 8.36
N PRO A 276 -10.92 -1.67 8.92
CA PRO A 276 -11.26 -1.87 10.32
C PRO A 276 -10.03 -1.68 11.23
N LEU A 277 -10.16 -0.83 12.26
CA LEU A 277 -9.20 -0.73 13.38
C LEU A 277 -9.85 -1.30 14.66
N GLN A 278 -9.09 -1.43 15.75
CA GLN A 278 -9.63 -2.03 16.99
C GLN A 278 -10.79 -1.23 17.62
N HIS A 279 -10.86 0.08 17.39
CA HIS A 279 -11.84 0.97 18.05
C HIS A 279 -12.69 1.81 17.08
N ARG A 280 -12.37 1.81 15.78
CA ARG A 280 -13.06 2.61 14.76
C ARG A 280 -12.89 2.00 13.38
N VAL A 281 -13.54 2.60 12.38
CA VAL A 281 -13.38 2.22 10.97
C VAL A 281 -12.95 3.45 10.16
N GLY A 282 -11.91 3.28 9.34
CA GLY A 282 -11.52 4.25 8.32
C GLY A 282 -12.31 4.01 7.04
N ASN A 283 -12.95 5.05 6.50
CA ASN A 283 -13.70 4.99 5.26
C ASN A 283 -13.24 6.11 4.32
N GLY A 284 -13.47 5.91 3.04
CA GLY A 284 -13.36 7.00 2.08
C GLY A 284 -13.75 6.57 0.70
N ILE A 285 -13.90 7.57 -0.17
CA ILE A 285 -14.19 7.40 -1.59
C ILE A 285 -13.03 7.99 -2.39
N VAL A 286 -12.52 7.24 -3.35
CA VAL A 286 -11.59 7.65 -4.40
C VAL A 286 -12.41 7.86 -5.67
N TYR A 287 -12.25 9.00 -6.34
CA TYR A 287 -13.02 9.32 -7.54
C TYR A 287 -12.24 10.18 -8.54
N SER A 288 -12.77 10.26 -9.76
CA SER A 288 -12.26 11.14 -10.81
C SER A 288 -13.11 12.40 -10.90
N SER A 289 -12.48 13.58 -10.72
CA SER A 289 -13.15 14.88 -10.82
C SER A 289 -13.71 15.18 -12.21
N ARG A 290 -13.24 14.45 -13.24
CA ARG A 290 -13.76 14.51 -14.62
C ARG A 290 -15.12 13.84 -14.79
N TYR A 291 -15.50 12.93 -13.89
CA TYR A 291 -16.72 12.12 -14.01
C TYR A 291 -17.70 12.30 -12.84
N MET A 292 -17.23 12.79 -11.70
CA MET A 292 -18.05 13.05 -10.51
C MET A 292 -17.49 14.24 -9.73
N ASP A 293 -18.37 15.13 -9.29
CA ASP A 293 -18.01 16.25 -8.44
C ASP A 293 -17.89 15.84 -6.96
N GLN A 294 -17.42 16.76 -6.12
CA GLN A 294 -17.19 16.46 -4.71
C GLN A 294 -18.50 16.20 -3.93
N ASP A 295 -19.59 16.87 -4.29
CA ASP A 295 -20.87 16.72 -3.60
C ASP A 295 -21.55 15.39 -3.96
N GLY A 296 -21.46 14.97 -5.22
CA GLY A 296 -21.84 13.62 -5.64
C GLY A 296 -21.01 12.55 -4.93
N ALA A 297 -19.69 12.73 -4.85
CA ALA A 297 -18.81 11.80 -4.13
C ALA A 297 -19.17 11.72 -2.63
N ARG A 298 -19.48 12.86 -2.01
CA ARG A 298 -19.93 12.93 -0.61
C ARG A 298 -21.23 12.17 -0.40
N ALA A 299 -22.23 12.37 -1.26
CA ALA A 299 -23.51 11.69 -1.17
C ALA A 299 -23.39 10.17 -1.32
N VAL A 300 -22.51 9.70 -2.22
CA VAL A 300 -22.19 8.27 -2.37
C VAL A 300 -21.53 7.73 -1.11
N LEU A 301 -20.53 8.43 -0.57
CA LEU A 301 -19.81 8.03 0.64
C LEU A 301 -20.78 7.92 1.82
N GLU A 302 -21.54 8.98 2.11
CA GLU A 302 -22.46 9.05 3.26
C GLU A 302 -23.53 7.95 3.23
N ARG A 303 -24.10 7.66 2.06
CA ARG A 303 -25.08 6.58 1.89
C ARG A 303 -24.51 5.19 2.18
N ASN A 304 -23.20 4.99 2.02
CA ASN A 304 -22.53 3.71 2.21
C ASN A 304 -21.81 3.57 3.57
N LEU A 305 -21.80 4.61 4.41
CA LEU A 305 -21.23 4.53 5.74
C LEU A 305 -22.06 3.59 6.63
N THR A 306 -21.37 2.97 7.59
CA THR A 306 -22.00 2.22 8.67
C THR A 306 -21.41 2.68 9.99
N GLY A 307 -22.28 2.99 10.95
CA GLY A 307 -21.91 3.68 12.17
C GLY A 307 -21.90 5.21 11.98
N ARG A 308 -21.91 5.94 13.09
CA ARG A 308 -21.89 7.40 13.08
C ARG A 308 -20.51 7.92 12.66
N ALA A 309 -20.47 9.01 11.90
CA ALA A 309 -19.23 9.69 11.58
C ALA A 309 -18.59 10.30 12.85
N LEU A 310 -17.29 10.07 13.01
CA LEU A 310 -16.45 10.58 14.09
C LEU A 310 -15.68 11.84 13.69
N THR A 311 -15.59 12.12 12.39
CA THR A 311 -14.88 13.26 11.82
C THR A 311 -15.67 13.81 10.64
N GLU A 312 -15.44 15.07 10.29
CA GLU A 312 -15.87 15.60 9.00
C GLU A 312 -15.10 14.93 7.84
N PRO A 313 -15.75 14.64 6.69
CA PRO A 313 -15.06 14.16 5.50
C PRO A 313 -14.00 15.15 5.01
N ARG A 314 -12.75 14.72 4.97
CA ARG A 314 -11.60 15.54 4.52
C ARG A 314 -11.34 15.34 3.03
N PRO A 315 -11.32 16.40 2.22
CA PRO A 315 -10.98 16.30 0.81
C PRO A 315 -9.48 16.16 0.59
N LEU A 316 -9.13 15.34 -0.40
CA LEU A 316 -7.78 15.12 -0.89
C LEU A 316 -7.76 15.26 -2.41
N ARG A 317 -6.67 15.84 -2.92
CA ARG A 317 -6.34 15.89 -4.34
C ARG A 317 -5.01 15.19 -4.57
N PHE A 318 -4.91 14.47 -5.67
CA PHE A 318 -3.70 13.78 -6.07
C PHE A 318 -3.68 13.57 -7.58
N THR A 319 -2.54 13.11 -8.08
CA THR A 319 -2.38 12.70 -9.47
C THR A 319 -1.56 11.42 -9.46
N PRO A 320 -1.98 10.35 -10.15
CA PRO A 320 -1.15 9.16 -10.29
C PRO A 320 0.11 9.50 -11.08
N ASN A 321 1.28 9.33 -10.46
CA ASN A 321 2.54 9.74 -11.04
C ASN A 321 3.74 8.98 -10.47
N GLN A 322 4.88 9.07 -11.16
CA GLN A 322 6.19 8.77 -10.61
C GLN A 322 7.15 9.93 -10.88
N ARG A 323 8.06 10.21 -9.96
CA ARG A 323 9.17 11.13 -10.21
C ARG A 323 10.09 10.51 -11.27
N HIS A 324 10.58 11.29 -12.24
CA HIS A 324 11.49 10.79 -13.29
C HIS A 324 12.74 10.13 -12.70
N ARG A 325 13.25 10.69 -11.59
CA ARG A 325 14.35 10.14 -10.79
C ARG A 325 14.05 10.36 -9.32
N VAL A 326 14.05 9.29 -8.54
CA VAL A 326 13.78 9.32 -7.10
C VAL A 326 15.03 9.58 -6.27
N TRP A 327 16.23 9.42 -6.86
CA TRP A 327 17.49 9.92 -6.31
C TRP A 327 18.12 10.88 -7.32
N GLU A 328 18.27 12.13 -6.94
CA GLU A 328 18.96 13.18 -7.70
C GLU A 328 20.04 13.81 -6.82
N LYS A 329 21.30 13.79 -7.26
CA LYS A 329 22.44 14.32 -6.51
C LYS A 329 22.49 13.74 -5.09
N ASN A 330 22.39 14.57 -4.06
CA ASN A 330 22.35 14.15 -2.66
C ASN A 330 20.94 14.21 -2.05
N CYS A 331 19.90 14.08 -2.87
CA CYS A 331 18.51 14.03 -2.45
C CYS A 331 17.85 12.71 -2.88
N VAL A 332 17.22 12.01 -1.93
CA VAL A 332 16.40 10.83 -2.19
C VAL A 332 14.95 11.13 -1.78
N ALA A 333 14.03 11.04 -2.72
CA ALA A 333 12.61 11.21 -2.47
C ALA A 333 11.96 9.92 -1.98
N LEU A 334 11.08 10.03 -0.97
CA LEU A 334 10.32 8.93 -0.40
C LEU A 334 8.83 9.29 -0.28
N GLY A 335 7.98 8.27 -0.34
CA GLY A 335 6.52 8.45 -0.29
C GLY A 335 6.02 9.39 -1.38
N LEU A 336 5.08 10.28 -1.04
CA LEU A 336 4.40 11.14 -2.02
C LEU A 336 5.33 12.09 -2.81
N ALA A 337 6.55 12.37 -2.31
CA ALA A 337 7.54 13.17 -3.05
C ALA A 337 8.14 12.39 -4.25
N SER A 338 8.19 11.06 -4.14
CA SER A 338 8.71 10.13 -5.14
C SER A 338 7.69 9.69 -6.18
N GLY A 339 6.40 9.78 -5.87
CA GLY A 339 5.31 9.34 -6.74
C GLY A 339 4.08 8.98 -5.93
N PHE A 340 2.96 8.72 -6.62
CA PHE A 340 1.72 8.31 -5.99
C PHE A 340 0.91 7.38 -6.89
N LEU A 341 0.37 6.34 -6.29
CA LEU A 341 -0.71 5.52 -6.82
C LEU A 341 -1.81 5.48 -5.74
N GLU A 342 -3.05 5.44 -6.18
CA GLU A 342 -4.20 5.31 -5.29
C GLU A 342 -4.09 4.05 -4.40
N PRO A 343 -4.68 4.05 -3.19
CA PRO A 343 -4.47 2.99 -2.20
C PRO A 343 -5.24 1.68 -2.50
N LEU A 344 -5.53 1.40 -3.77
CA LEU A 344 -6.35 0.26 -4.20
C LEU A 344 -5.78 -1.08 -3.74
N GLU A 345 -4.45 -1.22 -3.81
CA GLU A 345 -3.70 -2.42 -3.42
C GLU A 345 -2.79 -2.18 -2.20
N SER A 346 -3.07 -1.14 -1.40
CA SER A 346 -2.36 -0.88 -0.13
C SER A 346 -0.83 -0.70 -0.27
N THR A 347 -0.38 -0.08 -1.35
CA THR A 347 1.04 -0.04 -1.75
C THR A 347 1.82 1.19 -1.25
N ASN A 348 1.17 2.19 -0.66
CA ASN A 348 1.81 3.44 -0.25
C ASN A 348 2.94 3.22 0.79
N ILE A 349 2.64 2.60 1.93
CA ILE A 349 3.65 2.25 2.95
C ILE A 349 4.72 1.30 2.39
N HIS A 350 4.32 0.39 1.51
CA HIS A 350 5.27 -0.52 0.86
C HIS A 350 6.30 0.23 0.02
N LEU A 351 5.88 1.17 -0.84
CA LEU A 351 6.79 1.96 -1.67
C LEU A 351 7.77 2.79 -0.81
N ILE A 352 7.30 3.35 0.31
CA ILE A 352 8.17 3.99 1.31
C ILE A 352 9.22 3.00 1.82
N GLN A 353 8.80 1.82 2.28
CA GLN A 353 9.69 0.77 2.76
C GLN A 353 10.73 0.38 1.70
N ARG A 354 10.32 0.23 0.43
CA ARG A 354 11.22 -0.18 -0.66
C ARG A 354 12.27 0.87 -0.95
N GLY A 355 11.89 2.15 -0.99
CA GLY A 355 12.86 3.24 -1.12
C GLY A 355 13.89 3.22 0.01
N ILE A 356 13.44 3.05 1.27
CA ILE A 356 14.32 3.00 2.44
C ILE A 356 15.25 1.78 2.39
N ILE A 357 14.71 0.57 2.18
CA ILE A 357 15.52 -0.66 2.18
C ILE A 357 16.55 -0.61 1.05
N ARG A 358 16.16 -0.16 -0.14
CA ARG A 358 17.08 0.01 -1.26
C ARG A 358 18.19 1.00 -0.92
N LEU A 359 17.83 2.13 -0.29
CA LEU A 359 18.81 3.13 0.14
C LEU A 359 19.78 2.55 1.17
N LEU A 360 19.32 1.72 2.11
CA LEU A 360 20.20 1.06 3.09
C LEU A 360 21.12 0.03 2.42
N GLN A 361 20.63 -0.71 1.43
CA GLN A 361 21.42 -1.69 0.67
C GLN A 361 22.50 -1.02 -0.20
N THR A 362 22.24 0.20 -0.67
CA THR A 362 23.18 1.01 -1.46
C THR A 362 23.59 2.27 -0.72
N PHE A 363 23.72 2.22 0.61
CA PHE A 363 23.98 3.43 1.39
C PHE A 363 25.38 3.97 1.06
N PRO A 364 25.52 5.23 0.62
CA PRO A 364 26.78 5.72 0.09
C PRO A 364 27.75 6.05 1.23
N GLN A 365 28.99 5.55 1.13
CA GLN A 365 30.09 6.18 1.89
C GLN A 365 30.38 7.57 1.34
N VAL A 366 30.45 7.66 0.01
CA VAL A 366 30.51 8.88 -0.79
C VAL A 366 29.48 8.71 -1.92
N ILE A 367 28.73 9.75 -2.21
CA ILE A 367 27.67 9.71 -3.23
C ILE A 367 28.30 9.63 -4.62
N ASN A 368 27.91 8.63 -5.42
CA ASN A 368 28.41 8.47 -6.78
C ASN A 368 27.28 8.16 -7.77
N ALA A 369 27.53 8.45 -9.05
CA ALA A 369 26.53 8.34 -10.10
C ALA A 369 26.07 6.90 -10.39
N VAL A 370 26.91 5.90 -10.12
CA VAL A 370 26.58 4.49 -10.39
C VAL A 370 25.52 3.98 -9.41
N ASP A 371 25.69 4.28 -8.12
CA ASP A 371 24.70 3.94 -7.09
C ASP A 371 23.37 4.66 -7.35
N ILE A 372 23.42 5.94 -7.71
CA ILE A 372 22.23 6.73 -8.09
C ILE A 372 21.50 6.10 -9.27
N ALA A 373 22.23 5.73 -10.32
CA ALA A 373 21.65 5.14 -11.53
C ALA A 373 20.96 3.79 -11.22
N GLU A 374 21.61 2.93 -10.44
CA GLU A 374 21.03 1.64 -10.07
C GLU A 374 19.80 1.80 -9.15
N TYR A 375 19.85 2.70 -8.16
CA TYR A 375 18.71 2.99 -7.31
C TYR A 375 17.50 3.45 -8.12
N ASN A 376 17.70 4.39 -9.04
CA ASN A 376 16.64 4.90 -9.90
C ASN A 376 16.09 3.83 -10.85
N ARG A 377 16.96 2.99 -11.44
CA ARG A 377 16.55 1.90 -12.34
C ARG A 377 15.62 0.92 -11.63
N GLN A 378 16.00 0.47 -10.43
CA GLN A 378 15.17 -0.46 -9.65
C GLN A 378 13.85 0.18 -9.21
N ALA A 379 13.87 1.44 -8.76
CA ALA A 379 12.68 2.14 -8.32
C ALA A 379 11.65 2.31 -9.47
N ALA A 380 12.13 2.71 -10.66
CA ALA A 380 11.29 2.87 -11.84
C ALA A 380 10.64 1.55 -12.28
N GLN A 381 11.40 0.45 -12.27
CA GLN A 381 10.89 -0.89 -12.62
C GLN A 381 9.78 -1.34 -11.65
N GLU A 382 10.01 -1.20 -10.34
CA GLU A 382 9.07 -1.63 -9.31
C GLU A 382 7.75 -0.86 -9.37
N ILE A 383 7.80 0.47 -9.45
CA ILE A 383 6.56 1.27 -9.46
C ILE A 383 5.80 1.15 -10.79
N THR A 384 6.50 0.89 -11.90
CA THR A 384 5.87 0.59 -13.20
C THR A 384 5.08 -0.72 -13.14
N HIS A 385 5.65 -1.77 -12.53
CA HIS A 385 4.93 -3.03 -12.30
C HIS A 385 3.69 -2.83 -11.44
N ILE A 386 3.81 -2.05 -10.35
CA ILE A 386 2.68 -1.78 -9.46
C ILE A 386 1.60 -0.97 -10.18
N ARG A 387 1.98 0.03 -10.99
CA ARG A 387 1.06 0.81 -11.82
C ARG A 387 0.25 -0.11 -12.74
N ASP A 388 0.91 -1.02 -13.45
CA ASP A 388 0.24 -1.94 -14.37
C ASP A 388 -0.79 -2.81 -13.65
N PHE A 389 -0.48 -3.28 -12.44
CA PHE A 389 -1.43 -4.01 -11.62
C PHE A 389 -2.62 -3.14 -11.18
N VAL A 390 -2.42 -1.87 -10.85
CA VAL A 390 -3.53 -0.94 -10.54
C VAL A 390 -4.39 -0.68 -11.79
N ILE A 391 -3.78 -0.50 -12.96
CA ILE A 391 -4.49 -0.32 -14.24
C ILE A 391 -5.35 -1.55 -14.56
N LEU A 392 -4.87 -2.77 -14.28
CA LEU A 392 -5.63 -4.01 -14.48
C LEU A 392 -7.02 -3.94 -13.85
N HIS A 393 -7.12 -3.42 -12.62
CA HIS A 393 -8.39 -3.35 -11.90
C HIS A 393 -9.44 -2.52 -12.63
N TYR A 394 -9.04 -1.40 -13.23
CA TYR A 394 -9.95 -0.55 -14.00
C TYR A 394 -10.24 -1.12 -15.39
N HIS A 395 -9.24 -1.70 -16.05
CA HIS A 395 -9.36 -2.13 -17.44
C HIS A 395 -10.10 -3.47 -17.60
N ALA A 396 -9.80 -4.46 -16.76
CA ALA A 396 -10.44 -5.77 -16.82
C ALA A 396 -11.83 -5.71 -16.17
N THR A 397 -12.82 -5.18 -16.86
CA THR A 397 -14.19 -5.07 -16.31
C THR A 397 -15.23 -5.37 -17.37
N ASP A 398 -16.34 -5.98 -16.96
CA ASP A 398 -17.54 -6.20 -17.76
C ASP A 398 -18.46 -4.95 -17.71
N ARG A 399 -18.22 -4.02 -16.77
CA ARG A 399 -19.02 -2.81 -16.57
C ARG A 399 -19.01 -1.88 -17.76
N ARG A 400 -20.20 -1.54 -18.26
CA ARG A 400 -20.42 -0.52 -19.31
C ARG A 400 -21.51 0.48 -18.92
N ASP A 401 -21.93 0.45 -17.66
CA ASP A 401 -23.09 1.16 -17.12
C ASP A 401 -22.88 2.68 -17.00
N THR A 402 -21.63 3.15 -16.83
CA THR A 402 -21.31 4.59 -16.74
C THR A 402 -20.27 5.01 -17.79
N PRO A 403 -20.18 6.32 -18.12
CA PRO A 403 -19.10 6.82 -18.97
C PRO A 403 -17.71 6.44 -18.43
N PHE A 404 -17.51 6.53 -17.11
CA PHE A 404 -16.26 6.16 -16.44
C PHE A 404 -15.85 4.72 -16.76
N TRP A 405 -16.73 3.74 -16.55
CA TRP A 405 -16.39 2.33 -16.78
C TRP A 405 -16.24 1.98 -18.26
N ARG A 406 -17.01 2.64 -19.16
CA ARG A 406 -16.81 2.50 -20.60
C ARG A 406 -15.43 2.99 -21.02
N ASP A 407 -14.99 4.11 -20.48
CA ASP A 407 -13.68 4.68 -20.80
C ASP A 407 -12.54 3.82 -20.20
N CYS A 408 -12.66 3.36 -18.95
CA CYS A 408 -11.67 2.45 -18.34
C CYS A 408 -11.50 1.14 -19.12
N ALA A 409 -12.59 0.57 -19.61
CA ALA A 409 -12.55 -0.67 -20.39
C ALA A 409 -12.03 -0.47 -21.82
N ALA A 410 -12.21 0.73 -22.39
CA ALA A 410 -11.83 1.04 -23.77
C ALA A 410 -10.45 1.71 -23.91
N MET A 411 -9.87 2.22 -22.83
CA MET A 411 -8.58 2.92 -22.88
C MET A 411 -7.44 2.02 -23.35
N ASP A 412 -6.48 2.61 -24.05
CA ASP A 412 -5.21 1.96 -24.29
C ASP A 412 -4.48 1.70 -22.98
N ILE A 413 -3.80 0.55 -22.89
CA ILE A 413 -3.01 0.15 -21.72
C ILE A 413 -1.54 -0.03 -22.11
N PRO A 414 -0.59 0.06 -21.16
CA PRO A 414 0.81 -0.25 -21.41
C PRO A 414 1.00 -1.65 -22.00
N ASP A 415 1.95 -1.80 -22.93
CA ASP A 415 2.23 -3.09 -23.59
C ASP A 415 2.64 -4.18 -22.59
N SER A 416 3.33 -3.80 -21.51
CA SER A 416 3.68 -4.69 -20.40
C SER A 416 2.45 -5.31 -19.74
N LEU A 417 1.41 -4.52 -19.48
CA LEU A 417 0.14 -5.03 -18.96
C LEU A 417 -0.63 -5.84 -20.01
N ARG A 418 -0.71 -5.33 -21.24
CA ARG A 418 -1.39 -6.03 -22.36
C ARG A 418 -0.84 -7.43 -22.55
N HIS A 419 0.49 -7.57 -22.53
CA HIS A 419 1.16 -8.85 -22.64
C HIS A 419 0.75 -9.82 -21.52
N ARG A 420 0.75 -9.37 -20.26
CA ARG A 420 0.36 -10.21 -19.11
C ARG A 420 -1.10 -10.69 -19.21
N VAL A 421 -2.02 -9.78 -19.53
CA VAL A 421 -3.44 -10.10 -19.67
C VAL A 421 -3.66 -11.09 -20.81
N GLU A 422 -3.00 -10.86 -21.96
CA GLU A 422 -3.16 -11.75 -23.12
C GLU A 422 -2.54 -13.13 -22.88
N LEU A 423 -1.38 -13.19 -22.24
CA LEU A 423 -0.74 -14.45 -21.86
C LEU A 423 -1.66 -15.30 -20.96
N PHE A 424 -2.28 -14.67 -19.97
CA PHE A 424 -3.23 -15.33 -19.09
C PHE A 424 -4.52 -15.73 -19.83
N ARG A 425 -5.09 -14.83 -20.64
CA ARG A 425 -6.29 -15.10 -21.45
C ARG A 425 -6.07 -16.27 -22.41
N GLN A 426 -4.91 -16.36 -23.06
CA GLN A 426 -4.64 -17.40 -24.04
C GLN A 426 -4.36 -18.75 -23.37
N SER A 427 -3.56 -18.76 -22.31
CA SER A 427 -2.94 -20.00 -21.81
C SER A 427 -3.04 -20.25 -20.30
N GLY A 428 -3.66 -19.34 -19.56
CA GLY A 428 -3.77 -19.39 -18.09
C GLY A 428 -2.43 -19.20 -17.36
N ARG A 429 -1.39 -18.74 -18.08
CA ARG A 429 -0.04 -18.57 -17.54
C ARG A 429 0.12 -17.20 -16.92
N VAL A 430 0.86 -17.19 -15.83
CA VAL A 430 1.39 -16.00 -15.16
C VAL A 430 2.85 -16.27 -14.85
N PHE A 431 3.66 -15.21 -14.78
CA PHE A 431 5.05 -15.31 -14.38
C PHE A 431 5.39 -14.15 -13.46
N HIS A 432 6.21 -14.42 -12.46
CA HIS A 432 6.79 -13.43 -11.58
C HIS A 432 8.24 -13.15 -11.97
N GLN A 433 8.58 -11.89 -12.22
CA GLN A 433 9.96 -11.47 -12.44
C GLN A 433 10.58 -11.01 -11.11
N ALA A 434 11.92 -11.06 -11.04
CA ALA A 434 12.64 -10.68 -9.83
C ALA A 434 12.27 -9.26 -9.36
N ASN A 435 12.02 -9.12 -8.06
CA ASN A 435 11.65 -7.87 -7.38
C ASN A 435 10.30 -7.26 -7.77
N GLU A 436 9.45 -7.97 -8.52
CA GLU A 436 8.05 -7.58 -8.69
C GLU A 436 7.27 -7.76 -7.38
N LEU A 437 6.38 -6.81 -7.06
CA LEU A 437 5.59 -6.88 -5.83
C LEU A 437 4.55 -8.00 -5.89
N PHE A 438 3.70 -7.97 -6.91
CA PHE A 438 2.57 -8.89 -7.04
C PHE A 438 3.04 -10.26 -7.57
N ALA A 439 2.84 -11.28 -6.73
CA ALA A 439 3.15 -12.67 -7.04
C ALA A 439 2.18 -13.27 -8.07
N GLU A 440 2.49 -14.47 -8.55
CA GLU A 440 1.64 -15.21 -9.51
C GLU A 440 0.20 -15.38 -9.00
N ASN A 441 0.01 -15.72 -7.73
CA ASN A 441 -1.31 -15.87 -7.13
C ASN A 441 -2.14 -14.57 -7.20
N SER A 442 -1.53 -13.39 -7.00
CA SER A 442 -2.24 -12.11 -7.12
C SER A 442 -2.77 -11.87 -8.53
N TRP A 443 -1.93 -12.10 -9.55
CA TRP A 443 -2.33 -11.99 -10.95
C TRP A 443 -3.47 -12.96 -11.30
N VAL A 444 -3.40 -14.22 -10.84
CA VAL A 444 -4.45 -15.21 -11.08
C VAL A 444 -5.76 -14.80 -10.40
N GLN A 445 -5.73 -14.44 -9.11
CA GLN A 445 -6.93 -14.09 -8.35
C GLN A 445 -7.63 -12.86 -8.93
N VAL A 446 -6.89 -11.80 -9.24
CA VAL A 446 -7.47 -10.57 -9.81
C VAL A 446 -7.99 -10.80 -11.22
N MET A 447 -7.22 -11.46 -12.11
CA MET A 447 -7.68 -11.69 -13.48
C MET A 447 -8.90 -12.63 -13.54
N LEU A 448 -8.93 -13.72 -12.77
CA LEU A 448 -10.11 -14.59 -12.69
C LEU A 448 -11.30 -13.87 -12.04
N GLY A 449 -11.06 -13.18 -10.92
CA GLY A 449 -12.08 -12.43 -10.20
C GLY A 449 -12.72 -11.32 -11.05
N GLN A 450 -11.95 -10.76 -11.98
CA GLN A 450 -12.38 -9.74 -12.93
C GLN A 450 -12.81 -10.28 -14.30
N GLY A 451 -13.02 -11.59 -14.42
CA GLY A 451 -13.67 -12.17 -15.61
C GLY A 451 -12.74 -12.43 -16.79
N VAL A 452 -11.42 -12.31 -16.64
CA VAL A 452 -10.47 -12.77 -17.67
C VAL A 452 -10.42 -14.29 -17.60
N VAL A 453 -11.12 -14.96 -18.51
CA VAL A 453 -11.20 -16.42 -18.57
C VAL A 453 -10.14 -16.98 -19.52
N PRO A 454 -9.21 -17.82 -19.04
CA PRO A 454 -8.26 -18.52 -19.91
C PRO A 454 -8.95 -19.43 -20.94
N GLN A 455 -8.49 -19.38 -22.19
CA GLN A 455 -8.97 -20.23 -23.28
C GLN A 455 -8.36 -21.62 -23.24
N GLN A 456 -7.15 -21.75 -22.69
CA GLN A 456 -6.42 -23.00 -22.53
C GLN A 456 -5.82 -23.10 -21.13
N HIS A 457 -5.41 -24.32 -20.77
CA HIS A 457 -4.64 -24.63 -19.57
C HIS A 457 -3.39 -25.42 -19.95
N HIS A 458 -2.45 -25.58 -19.01
CA HIS A 458 -1.25 -26.38 -19.26
C HIS A 458 -1.62 -27.86 -19.46
N PRO A 459 -1.19 -28.54 -20.54
CA PRO A 459 -1.58 -29.93 -20.86
C PRO A 459 -1.25 -31.00 -19.80
N VAL A 460 -0.47 -30.66 -18.77
CA VAL A 460 -0.12 -31.61 -17.70
C VAL A 460 -1.35 -31.92 -16.85
N ALA A 461 -2.29 -30.98 -16.76
CA ALA A 461 -3.57 -31.19 -16.07
C ALA A 461 -4.47 -32.20 -16.80
N ASP A 462 -4.27 -32.44 -18.10
CA ASP A 462 -5.04 -33.44 -18.87
C ASP A 462 -4.62 -34.88 -18.58
N LEU A 463 -3.45 -35.09 -17.98
CA LEU A 463 -2.95 -36.41 -17.60
C LEU A 463 -3.74 -37.02 -16.44
N MET A 464 -4.37 -36.19 -15.59
CA MET A 464 -5.18 -36.65 -14.47
C MET A 464 -6.57 -37.07 -14.96
N GLY A 465 -7.00 -38.29 -14.63
CA GLY A 465 -8.39 -38.73 -14.80
C GLY A 465 -9.33 -38.00 -13.82
N ASP A 466 -10.64 -38.05 -14.06
CA ASP A 466 -11.63 -37.27 -13.29
C ASP A 466 -11.60 -37.58 -11.79
N ALA A 467 -11.49 -38.86 -11.42
CA ALA A 467 -11.41 -39.29 -10.03
C ALA A 467 -10.12 -38.82 -9.34
N GLU A 468 -9.00 -38.76 -10.07
CA GLU A 468 -7.72 -38.31 -9.55
C GLU A 468 -7.71 -36.79 -9.35
N LEU A 469 -8.18 -36.05 -10.35
CA LEU A 469 -8.29 -34.59 -10.29
C LEU A 469 -9.24 -34.14 -9.19
N SER A 470 -10.41 -34.78 -9.09
CA SER A 470 -11.38 -34.52 -8.01
C SER A 470 -10.76 -34.79 -6.64
N ARG A 471 -10.05 -35.92 -6.46
CA ARG A 471 -9.36 -36.24 -5.20
C ARG A 471 -8.28 -35.22 -4.87
N PHE A 472 -7.52 -34.77 -5.85
CA PHE A 472 -6.47 -33.76 -5.68
C PHE A 472 -7.04 -32.44 -5.17
N LEU A 473 -8.07 -31.91 -5.84
CA LEU A 473 -8.77 -30.69 -5.44
C LEU A 473 -9.40 -30.84 -4.05
N GLU A 474 -10.09 -31.94 -3.80
CA GLU A 474 -10.78 -32.18 -2.53
C GLU A 474 -9.81 -32.35 -1.35
N THR A 475 -8.63 -32.93 -1.58
CA THR A 475 -7.56 -33.04 -0.57
C THR A 475 -7.06 -31.67 -0.14
N ILE A 476 -6.84 -30.77 -1.10
CA ILE A 476 -6.42 -29.39 -0.83
C ILE A 476 -7.51 -28.67 -0.02
N ARG A 477 -8.76 -28.71 -0.51
CA ARG A 477 -9.90 -28.08 0.15
C ARG A 477 -10.07 -28.57 1.59
N THR A 478 -9.98 -29.88 1.82
CA THR A 478 -10.08 -30.48 3.15
C THR A 478 -8.97 -29.99 4.09
N ARG A 479 -7.74 -29.80 3.58
CA ARG A 479 -6.65 -29.23 4.39
C ARG A 479 -6.89 -27.78 4.76
N VAL A 480 -7.42 -26.97 3.83
CA VAL A 480 -7.80 -25.58 4.08
C VAL A 480 -8.86 -25.52 5.18
N GLU A 481 -9.94 -26.28 5.07
CA GLU A 481 -11.02 -26.31 6.07
C GLU A 481 -10.53 -26.81 7.44
N ALA A 482 -9.69 -27.84 7.48
CA ALA A 482 -9.11 -28.35 8.71
C ALA A 482 -8.21 -27.31 9.42
N ALA A 483 -7.47 -26.51 8.65
CA ALA A 483 -6.69 -25.40 9.20
C ALA A 483 -7.58 -24.25 9.68
N LEU A 484 -8.61 -23.90 8.91
CA LEU A 484 -9.55 -22.82 9.19
C LEU A 484 -10.32 -23.01 10.50
N VAL A 485 -10.83 -24.22 10.76
CA VAL A 485 -11.59 -24.54 11.99
C VAL A 485 -10.76 -24.35 13.26
N ARG A 486 -9.42 -24.43 13.16
CA ARG A 486 -8.51 -24.20 14.29
C ARG A 486 -8.26 -22.72 14.57
N LEU A 487 -8.62 -21.83 13.65
CA LEU A 487 -8.44 -20.39 13.82
C LEU A 487 -9.56 -19.82 14.69
N PRO A 488 -9.24 -19.05 15.76
CA PRO A 488 -10.25 -18.36 16.55
C PRO A 488 -10.87 -17.22 15.73
N ALA A 489 -11.98 -16.67 16.24
CA ALA A 489 -12.50 -15.41 15.72
C ALA A 489 -11.44 -14.31 15.86
N HIS A 490 -11.39 -13.38 14.89
CA HIS A 490 -10.38 -12.33 14.85
C HIS A 490 -10.37 -11.45 16.09
N ALA A 491 -11.55 -11.08 16.61
CA ALA A 491 -11.66 -10.29 17.84
C ALA A 491 -11.03 -11.00 19.06
N ASP A 492 -11.25 -12.31 19.21
CA ASP A 492 -10.68 -13.10 20.31
C ASP A 492 -9.16 -13.23 20.20
N PHE A 493 -8.62 -13.24 18.97
CA PHE A 493 -7.18 -13.18 18.75
C PHE A 493 -6.62 -11.83 19.19
N LEU A 494 -7.20 -10.72 18.72
CA LEU A 494 -6.74 -9.37 19.04
C LEU A 494 -6.75 -9.11 20.55
N GLN A 495 -7.81 -9.52 21.25
CA GLN A 495 -7.93 -9.34 22.70
C GLN A 495 -6.85 -10.07 23.49
N ARG A 496 -6.38 -11.23 23.01
CA ARG A 496 -5.34 -12.03 23.67
C ARG A 496 -3.91 -11.63 23.27
N TYR A 497 -3.72 -11.21 22.03
CA TYR A 497 -2.39 -11.00 21.46
C TYR A 497 -1.92 -9.54 21.56
N CYS A 498 -2.76 -8.58 21.17
CA CYS A 498 -2.36 -7.18 21.03
C CYS A 498 -3.50 -6.20 21.36
N PRO A 499 -4.13 -6.29 22.55
CA PRO A 499 -5.22 -5.41 22.92
C PRO A 499 -4.76 -3.95 22.95
N ALA A 500 -5.37 -3.10 22.12
CA ALA A 500 -5.05 -1.68 22.07
C ALA A 500 -5.86 -0.92 23.14
N PRO A 501 -5.25 0.07 23.83
CA PRO A 501 -5.96 0.86 24.82
C PRO A 501 -7.07 1.68 24.15
N PRO A 502 -8.25 1.85 24.75
CA PRO A 502 -9.27 2.73 24.21
C PRO A 502 -8.71 4.17 24.10
N LEU A 503 -8.95 4.82 22.97
CA LEU A 503 -8.58 6.22 22.78
C LEU A 503 -9.64 7.14 23.44
N PRO A 504 -9.26 8.33 23.90
CA PRO A 504 -10.23 9.33 24.37
C PRO A 504 -11.28 9.59 23.28
N GLU A 505 -12.55 9.77 23.68
CA GLU A 505 -13.61 10.07 22.72
C GLU A 505 -13.27 11.34 21.92
N PRO A 506 -13.50 11.35 20.59
CA PRO A 506 -13.26 12.55 19.79
C PRO A 506 -14.16 13.70 20.25
N ALA A 507 -13.54 14.87 20.47
CA ALA A 507 -14.17 16.07 21.01
C ALA A 507 -15.28 16.67 20.13
N ALA A 508 -15.34 16.31 18.85
CA ALA A 508 -16.36 16.76 17.91
C ALA A 508 -17.14 15.56 17.36
N ARG A 509 -18.30 15.29 17.95
CA ARG A 509 -19.30 14.41 17.37
C ARG A 509 -20.06 15.20 16.31
N VAL A 510 -20.01 14.79 15.04
CA VAL A 510 -20.91 15.36 14.03
C VAL A 510 -22.35 15.05 14.47
N PRO A 511 -23.26 16.04 14.59
CA PRO A 511 -24.64 15.78 14.96
C PRO A 511 -25.25 14.75 14.01
N ALA A 512 -26.09 13.85 14.53
CA ALA A 512 -26.84 12.95 13.66
C ALA A 512 -27.66 13.79 12.67
N PRO A 513 -27.69 13.44 11.37
CA PRO A 513 -28.54 14.15 10.42
C PRO A 513 -29.99 14.12 10.91
N PRO A 514 -30.77 15.19 10.70
CA PRO A 514 -32.17 15.20 11.08
C PRO A 514 -32.87 14.04 10.38
N VAL A 515 -33.54 13.19 11.17
CA VAL A 515 -34.37 12.11 10.65
C VAL A 515 -35.45 12.78 9.78
N MET A 516 -35.36 12.63 8.46
CA MET A 516 -36.45 13.04 7.59
C MET A 516 -37.65 12.17 7.94
N ALA A 517 -38.66 12.79 8.57
CA ALA A 517 -39.93 12.16 8.82
C ALA A 517 -40.49 11.68 7.48
N THR A 518 -40.70 10.37 7.35
CA THR A 518 -41.52 9.80 6.29
C THR A 518 -42.88 10.50 6.31
N PRO A 519 -43.34 11.08 5.18
CA PRO A 519 -44.72 11.54 5.11
C PRO A 519 -45.61 10.31 5.29
N ALA A 520 -46.52 10.39 6.26
CA ALA A 520 -47.59 9.42 6.40
C ALA A 520 -48.41 9.43 5.09
N GLY A 521 -48.36 8.33 4.36
CA GLY A 521 -49.25 8.00 3.25
C GLY A 521 -50.33 7.06 3.74
#